data_AF-A0A4P9YSP2-F1
#
_entry.id   AF-A0A4P9YSP2-F1
#
_cell.length_a   1.000
_cell.length_b   1.000
_cell.length_c   1.000
_cell.angle_alpha   90.00
_cell.angle_beta   90.00
_cell.angle_gamma   90.00
#
_symmetry.space_group_name_H-M   'P 1'
#
loop_
_entity.id
_entity.type
_entity.pdbx_description
1 polymer ?
#
loop_
_entity_poly.entity_id
_entity_poly.type
_entity_poly.pdbx_seq_one_letter_code
_entity_poly.pdbx_strand_id
1 'polypeptide(L)'
;SSPGYIAGVTNPAFKDHPEWWDILCDVKTGRITISSKIAAPDSDGDKGYGDDDDGGGGGGRSTGRETFDAEFIQEVTSAIQSHYSEIVIRTKFHDYVQRFVRLAALHEVSTLGQSSIEYSAQNTPDISGHLGYGLYFNDEAVRKRELRMNKARIEGWRQTDAYRYYVEDFQAHLHTRSINALDVQRQVMKLRSPRALSNDEIEAIIEAMLRSSCDDAQLLSYFPQNQGGLQALATCLFHASPIVREGVVMLLQQLCMNPNGYRMVQCLNRYHRLAFDRLQSTETK
;
A
#
# COMPACT_ATOMS: atom_id res chain seq x y z
N SER A 1 0.65 28.36 -3.55
CA SER A 1 0.25 26.94 -3.55
C SER A 1 0.78 26.33 -2.26
N SER A 2 -0.09 25.70 -1.47
CA SER A 2 0.35 25.00 -0.27
C SER A 2 0.93 23.64 -0.69
N PRO A 3 2.17 23.28 -0.33
CA PRO A 3 2.79 22.01 -0.70
C PRO A 3 2.27 20.86 0.18
N GLY A 4 0.95 20.65 0.21
CA GLY A 4 0.32 19.64 1.06
C GLY A 4 -1.12 19.33 0.67
N TYR A 5 -1.68 18.30 1.29
CA TYR A 5 -3.08 17.92 1.11
C TYR A 5 -3.98 18.70 2.08
N ILE A 6 -5.20 19.00 1.65
CA ILE A 6 -6.24 19.59 2.52
C ILE A 6 -7.28 18.49 2.78
N ALA A 7 -7.42 18.08 4.04
CA ALA A 7 -8.38 17.06 4.47
C ALA A 7 -9.49 17.67 5.33
N GLY A 8 -10.71 17.14 5.23
CA GLY A 8 -11.82 17.47 6.13
C GLY A 8 -12.57 18.77 5.80
N VAL A 9 -12.53 19.23 4.55
CA VAL A 9 -13.17 20.49 4.17
C VAL A 9 -14.64 20.28 3.81
N THR A 10 -15.51 21.08 4.40
CA THR A 10 -16.95 21.13 4.07
C THR A 10 -17.31 22.27 3.11
N ASN A 11 -16.35 23.14 2.79
CA ASN A 11 -16.54 24.27 1.91
C ASN A 11 -16.76 23.79 0.46
N PRO A 12 -17.95 24.01 -0.15
CA PRO A 12 -18.25 23.55 -1.50
C PRO A 12 -17.37 24.22 -2.58
N ALA A 13 -16.78 25.39 -2.29
CA ALA A 13 -15.94 26.13 -3.24
C ALA A 13 -14.79 25.29 -3.80
N PHE A 14 -14.27 24.32 -3.04
CA PHE A 14 -13.22 23.42 -3.53
C PHE A 14 -13.67 22.67 -4.80
N LYS A 15 -14.94 22.31 -4.94
CA LYS A 15 -15.44 21.64 -6.14
C LYS A 15 -15.36 22.53 -7.39
N ASP A 16 -15.53 23.83 -7.21
CA ASP A 16 -15.61 24.82 -8.29
C ASP A 16 -14.23 25.39 -8.68
N HIS A 17 -13.20 25.13 -7.86
CA HIS A 17 -11.82 25.59 -8.07
C HIS A 17 -10.87 24.41 -8.34
N PRO A 18 -10.93 23.76 -9.52
CA PRO A 18 -10.05 22.65 -9.88
C PRO A 18 -8.57 23.04 -9.91
N GLU A 19 -8.23 24.33 -9.91
CA GLU A 19 -6.86 24.82 -9.82
C GLU A 19 -6.24 24.70 -8.41
N TRP A 20 -7.01 24.37 -7.37
CA TRP A 20 -6.51 24.27 -5.99
C TRP A 20 -6.05 22.87 -5.57
N TRP A 21 -6.36 21.85 -6.36
CA TRP A 21 -6.12 20.46 -6.01
C TRP A 21 -5.89 19.63 -7.26
N ASP A 22 -5.13 18.55 -7.10
CA ASP A 22 -4.93 17.57 -8.15
C ASP A 22 -6.01 16.46 -8.10
N ILE A 23 -6.39 16.07 -6.88
CA ILE A 23 -7.41 15.06 -6.60
C ILE A 23 -8.39 15.60 -5.56
N LEU A 24 -9.68 15.46 -5.84
CA LEU A 24 -10.76 15.75 -4.89
C LEU A 24 -11.51 14.46 -4.57
N CYS A 25 -11.53 14.12 -3.27
CA CYS A 25 -12.31 13.00 -2.75
C CYS A 25 -13.59 13.53 -2.09
N ASP A 26 -14.71 13.43 -2.78
CA ASP A 26 -16.01 13.84 -2.25
C ASP A 26 -16.67 12.67 -1.53
N VAL A 27 -16.65 12.73 -0.20
CA VAL A 27 -17.25 11.69 0.66
C VAL A 27 -18.79 11.70 0.59
N LYS A 28 -19.43 12.84 0.28
CA LYS A 28 -20.89 12.90 0.20
C LYS A 28 -21.42 12.22 -1.04
N THR A 29 -20.76 12.44 -2.18
CA THR A 29 -21.15 11.82 -3.46
C THR A 29 -20.45 10.50 -3.71
N GLY A 30 -19.38 10.24 -2.96
CA GLY A 30 -18.57 9.05 -3.09
C GLY A 30 -17.68 9.00 -4.32
N ARG A 31 -17.33 10.17 -4.88
CA ARG A 31 -16.55 10.27 -6.11
C ARG A 31 -15.14 10.77 -5.81
N ILE A 32 -14.16 10.13 -6.48
CA ILE A 32 -12.79 10.61 -6.55
C ILE A 32 -12.58 11.21 -7.93
N THR A 33 -12.39 12.52 -7.99
CA THR A 33 -12.23 13.28 -9.24
C THR A 33 -10.82 13.83 -9.38
N ILE A 34 -10.27 13.76 -10.59
CA ILE A 34 -9.03 14.43 -10.94
C ILE A 34 -9.37 15.81 -11.47
N SER A 35 -8.54 16.79 -11.12
CA SER A 35 -8.72 18.15 -11.59
C SER A 35 -8.70 18.20 -13.11
N SER A 36 -9.64 18.94 -13.69
CA SER A 36 -9.69 19.18 -15.13
C SER A 36 -8.51 20.02 -15.63
N LYS A 37 -7.69 20.57 -14.73
CA LYS A 37 -6.45 21.29 -15.06
C LYS A 37 -5.26 20.35 -15.22
N ILE A 38 -5.35 19.12 -14.73
CA ILE A 38 -4.41 18.06 -15.04
C ILE A 38 -4.83 17.53 -16.40
N ALA A 39 -4.04 17.83 -17.43
CA ALA A 39 -4.32 17.41 -18.79
C ALA A 39 -4.63 15.90 -18.79
N ALA A 40 -5.86 15.53 -19.14
CA ALA A 40 -6.10 14.18 -19.60
C ALA A 40 -5.24 14.02 -20.86
N PRO A 41 -4.41 12.98 -21.00
CA PRO A 41 -3.74 12.75 -22.27
C PRO A 41 -4.83 12.71 -23.33
N ASP A 42 -4.68 13.53 -24.37
CA ASP A 42 -5.54 13.50 -25.54
C ASP A 42 -5.68 12.03 -25.95
N SER A 43 -6.89 11.49 -25.83
CA SER A 43 -7.25 10.26 -26.51
C SER A 43 -7.37 10.60 -27.99
N ASP A 44 -6.22 10.86 -28.63
CA ASP A 44 -6.14 11.07 -30.05
C ASP A 44 -6.17 9.70 -30.71
N GLY A 45 -7.37 9.28 -31.14
CA GLY A 45 -7.58 8.03 -31.85
C GLY A 45 -8.92 7.35 -31.67
N ASP A 46 -10.05 8.08 -31.73
CA ASP A 46 -11.30 7.51 -32.27
C ASP A 46 -12.17 8.65 -32.83
N LYS A 47 -11.75 9.18 -33.98
CA LYS A 47 -12.61 10.02 -34.82
C LYS A 47 -13.58 9.10 -35.54
N GLY A 48 -14.86 9.41 -35.38
CA GLY A 48 -15.97 8.59 -35.82
C GLY A 48 -15.94 8.22 -37.30
N TYR A 49 -16.47 7.03 -37.54
CA TYR A 49 -17.05 6.61 -38.80
C TYR A 49 -18.40 5.95 -38.50
N GLY A 50 -19.43 6.40 -39.21
CA GLY A 50 -20.70 5.67 -39.37
C GLY A 50 -21.83 6.12 -38.45
N ASP A 51 -22.61 7.09 -38.94
CA ASP A 51 -24.06 7.09 -38.76
C ASP A 51 -24.59 5.78 -39.38
N ASP A 52 -25.21 4.93 -38.56
CA ASP A 52 -26.19 3.93 -38.99
C ASP A 52 -27.04 3.54 -37.77
N ASP A 53 -28.33 3.80 -37.95
CA ASP A 53 -29.50 3.44 -37.16
C ASP A 53 -29.63 1.91 -37.00
N ASP A 54 -29.66 1.39 -35.76
CA ASP A 54 -30.57 0.30 -35.34
C ASP A 54 -30.58 0.13 -33.81
N GLY A 55 -31.74 -0.26 -33.27
CA GLY A 55 -32.07 -0.16 -31.85
C GLY A 55 -31.49 -1.23 -30.90
N GLY A 56 -31.50 -0.88 -29.60
CA GLY A 56 -31.65 -1.86 -28.51
C GLY A 56 -30.41 -2.17 -27.66
N GLY A 57 -30.36 -1.56 -26.46
CA GLY A 57 -29.89 -2.22 -25.23
C GLY A 57 -28.38 -2.15 -24.88
N GLY A 58 -28.09 -1.71 -23.65
CA GLY A 58 -26.91 -2.17 -22.91
C GLY A 58 -25.95 -1.08 -22.41
N GLY A 59 -26.18 -0.58 -21.20
CA GLY A 59 -25.17 0.12 -20.42
C GLY A 59 -24.02 -0.82 -20.03
N GLY A 60 -22.77 -0.37 -20.20
CA GLY A 60 -21.62 -1.19 -19.87
C GLY A 60 -20.27 -0.54 -20.20
N ARG A 61 -19.98 0.64 -19.65
CA ARG A 61 -18.64 1.27 -19.82
C ARG A 61 -18.03 1.89 -18.56
N SER A 62 -18.70 1.83 -17.39
CA SER A 62 -18.21 2.43 -16.12
C SER A 62 -18.09 1.46 -14.94
N THR A 63 -18.71 0.28 -15.00
CA THR A 63 -19.02 -0.53 -13.81
C THR A 63 -17.79 -1.01 -13.02
N GLY A 64 -16.67 -1.33 -13.68
CA GLY A 64 -15.46 -1.82 -13.01
C GLY A 64 -14.53 -0.74 -12.45
N ARG A 65 -14.53 0.47 -13.04
CA ARG A 65 -13.75 1.61 -12.53
C ARG A 65 -14.41 2.19 -11.28
N GLU A 66 -15.73 2.18 -11.27
CA GLU A 66 -16.55 2.59 -10.14
C GLU A 66 -16.36 1.66 -8.94
N THR A 67 -16.03 0.37 -9.10
CA THR A 67 -16.00 -0.57 -7.96
C THR A 67 -14.89 -0.29 -6.95
N PHE A 68 -13.62 -0.15 -7.34
CA PHE A 68 -12.54 0.03 -6.36
C PHE A 68 -12.62 1.36 -5.60
N ASP A 69 -12.95 2.44 -6.32
CA ASP A 69 -13.13 3.75 -5.70
C ASP A 69 -14.40 3.77 -4.85
N ALA A 70 -15.50 3.15 -5.31
CA ALA A 70 -16.73 3.04 -4.53
C ALA A 70 -16.56 2.16 -3.29
N GLU A 71 -15.82 1.05 -3.38
CA GLU A 71 -15.50 0.18 -2.24
C GLU A 71 -14.71 0.96 -1.19
N PHE A 72 -13.66 1.68 -1.61
CA PHE A 72 -12.87 2.52 -0.72
C PHE A 72 -13.72 3.62 -0.06
N ILE A 73 -14.52 4.33 -0.85
CA ILE A 73 -15.40 5.38 -0.35
C ILE A 73 -16.46 4.82 0.59
N GLN A 74 -17.01 3.65 0.30
CA GLN A 74 -17.98 2.98 1.15
C GLN A 74 -17.34 2.60 2.49
N GLU A 75 -16.09 2.13 2.47
CA GLU A 75 -15.31 1.84 3.67
C GLU A 75 -15.07 3.12 4.51
N VAL A 76 -14.69 4.23 3.87
CA VAL A 76 -14.53 5.53 4.53
C VAL A 76 -15.85 6.03 5.11
N THR A 77 -16.94 5.95 4.34
CA THR A 77 -18.28 6.39 4.76
C THR A 77 -18.78 5.57 5.94
N SER A 78 -18.60 4.25 5.89
CA SER A 78 -18.95 3.34 6.99
C SER A 78 -18.15 3.65 8.26
N ALA A 79 -16.86 3.95 8.13
CA ALA A 79 -16.03 4.35 9.26
C ALA A 79 -16.49 5.70 9.86
N ILE A 80 -16.91 6.66 9.03
CA ILE A 80 -17.46 7.93 9.51
C ILE A 80 -18.80 7.71 10.23
N GLN A 81 -19.70 6.90 9.66
CA GLN A 81 -20.99 6.55 10.27
C GLN A 81 -20.83 5.81 11.60
N SER A 82 -19.77 5.00 11.72
CA SER A 82 -19.41 4.29 12.94
C SER A 82 -18.60 5.15 13.92
N HIS A 83 -18.50 6.47 13.68
CA HIS A 83 -17.79 7.43 14.52
C HIS A 83 -16.33 7.08 14.82
N TYR A 84 -15.63 6.45 13.87
CA TYR A 84 -14.19 6.29 13.97
C TYR A 84 -13.51 7.66 14.02
N SER A 85 -12.42 7.74 14.76
CA SER A 85 -11.65 8.96 14.93
C SER A 85 -11.04 9.45 13.61
N GLU A 86 -10.79 10.76 13.52
CA GLU A 86 -10.18 11.40 12.34
C GLU A 86 -8.91 10.68 11.88
N ILE A 87 -8.07 10.25 12.83
CA ILE A 87 -6.82 9.55 12.54
C ILE A 87 -7.06 8.27 11.72
N VAL A 88 -8.12 7.51 12.02
CA VAL A 88 -8.47 6.30 11.27
C VAL A 88 -8.91 6.65 9.85
N ILE A 89 -9.70 7.71 9.69
CA ILE A 89 -10.13 8.17 8.37
C ILE A 89 -8.93 8.63 7.54
N ARG A 90 -8.03 9.44 8.12
CA ARG A 90 -6.79 9.88 7.46
C ARG A 90 -5.92 8.71 7.04
N THR A 91 -5.76 7.70 7.90
CA THR A 91 -4.99 6.49 7.56
C THR A 91 -5.57 5.78 6.34
N LYS A 92 -6.90 5.67 6.22
CA LYS A 92 -7.52 5.06 5.02
C LYS A 92 -7.18 5.81 3.74
N PHE A 93 -7.28 7.15 3.76
CA PHE A 93 -6.88 7.96 2.61
C PHE A 93 -5.38 7.85 2.31
N HIS A 94 -4.54 7.86 3.34
CA HIS A 94 -3.10 7.67 3.20
C HIS A 94 -2.79 6.34 2.51
N ASP A 95 -3.37 5.23 2.98
CA ASP A 95 -3.17 3.90 2.42
C ASP A 95 -3.62 3.82 0.95
N TYR A 96 -4.76 4.44 0.62
CA TYR A 96 -5.26 4.52 -0.75
C TYR A 96 -4.30 5.29 -1.67
N VAL A 97 -3.83 6.47 -1.25
CA VAL A 97 -2.88 7.28 -2.03
C VAL A 97 -1.53 6.58 -2.16
N GLN A 98 -1.01 5.99 -1.08
CA GLN A 98 0.25 5.25 -1.09
C GLN A 98 0.18 4.06 -2.05
N ARG A 99 -0.97 3.35 -2.09
CA ARG A 99 -1.21 2.29 -3.08
C ARG A 99 -1.20 2.84 -4.50
N PHE A 100 -1.88 3.95 -4.76
CA PHE A 100 -1.91 4.60 -6.07
C PHE A 100 -0.51 4.98 -6.56
N VAL A 101 0.32 5.59 -5.70
CA VAL A 101 1.69 5.98 -6.08
C VAL A 101 2.56 4.77 -6.40
N ARG A 102 2.46 3.70 -5.61
CA ARG A 102 3.18 2.44 -5.93
C ARG A 102 2.67 1.78 -7.20
N LEU A 103 1.38 1.96 -7.54
CA LEU A 103 0.80 1.49 -8.80
C LEU A 103 1.31 2.31 -9.99
N ALA A 104 1.51 3.62 -9.80
CA ALA A 104 2.16 4.48 -10.78
C ALA A 104 3.59 4.04 -11.07
N ALA A 105 4.39 3.77 -10.03
CA ALA A 105 5.74 3.21 -10.18
C ALA A 105 5.72 1.91 -11.00
N LEU A 106 4.81 0.98 -10.69
CA LEU A 106 4.65 -0.26 -11.44
C LEU A 106 4.28 -0.03 -12.92
N HIS A 107 3.42 0.96 -13.19
CA HIS A 107 3.02 1.33 -14.55
C HIS A 107 4.20 1.89 -15.35
N GLU A 108 5.00 2.76 -14.73
CA GLU A 108 6.22 3.33 -15.33
C GLU A 108 7.22 2.24 -15.69
N VAL A 109 7.53 1.34 -14.77
CA VAL A 109 8.42 0.20 -15.03
C VAL A 109 7.89 -0.66 -16.18
N SER A 110 6.58 -0.91 -16.20
CA SER A 110 5.96 -1.72 -17.26
C SER A 110 5.98 -1.05 -18.64
N THR A 111 6.02 0.28 -18.70
CA THR A 111 5.89 1.05 -19.96
C THR A 111 7.22 1.61 -20.45
N LEU A 112 8.07 2.05 -19.52
CA LEU A 112 9.34 2.75 -19.76
C LEU A 112 10.56 1.92 -19.36
N GLY A 113 10.35 0.79 -18.68
CA GLY A 113 11.42 -0.10 -18.21
C GLY A 113 12.06 0.32 -16.89
N GLN A 114 11.78 1.52 -16.39
CA GLN A 114 12.29 2.05 -15.12
C GLN A 114 11.33 3.10 -14.54
N SER A 115 11.47 3.39 -13.25
CA SER A 115 10.76 4.46 -12.57
C SER A 115 11.67 5.22 -11.61
N SER A 116 11.44 6.53 -11.46
CA SER A 116 12.15 7.34 -10.46
C SER A 116 11.57 7.18 -9.04
N ILE A 117 10.46 6.46 -8.91
CA ILE A 117 9.71 6.29 -7.64
C ILE A 117 9.52 4.80 -7.27
N GLU A 118 10.32 3.90 -7.85
CA GLU A 118 10.29 2.48 -7.53
C GLU A 118 11.34 2.07 -6.49
N TYR A 119 11.01 0.99 -5.76
CA TYR A 119 12.03 0.17 -5.12
C TYR A 119 12.57 -0.82 -6.15
N SER A 120 13.88 -0.95 -6.25
CA SER A 120 14.56 -1.81 -7.21
C SER A 120 15.78 -2.48 -6.57
N ALA A 121 16.37 -3.45 -7.27
CA ALA A 121 17.60 -4.11 -6.82
C ALA A 121 18.78 -3.13 -6.64
N GLN A 122 18.78 -1.99 -7.35
CA GLN A 122 19.85 -0.99 -7.23
C GLN A 122 19.74 -0.19 -5.93
N ASN A 123 18.52 0.18 -5.52
CA ASN A 123 18.32 1.02 -4.34
C ASN A 123 17.98 0.21 -3.08
N THR A 124 17.44 -0.99 -3.24
CA THR A 124 16.97 -1.88 -2.18
C THR A 124 17.51 -3.29 -2.45
N PRO A 125 18.76 -3.60 -2.13
CA PRO A 125 19.37 -4.88 -2.51
C PRO A 125 18.71 -6.06 -1.75
N ASP A 126 18.21 -7.05 -2.51
CA ASP A 126 17.75 -8.34 -1.99
C ASP A 126 18.83 -9.41 -2.18
N ILE A 127 19.47 -9.80 -1.09
CA ILE A 127 20.55 -10.82 -1.09
C ILE A 127 19.99 -12.22 -1.31
N SER A 128 18.76 -12.49 -0.88
CA SER A 128 18.14 -13.81 -0.95
C SER A 128 17.55 -14.11 -2.34
N GLY A 129 17.16 -13.08 -3.08
CA GLY A 129 16.44 -13.20 -4.34
C GLY A 129 14.96 -13.58 -4.19
N HIS A 130 14.45 -13.68 -2.96
CA HIS A 130 13.08 -14.14 -2.64
C HIS A 130 12.14 -13.00 -2.18
N LEU A 131 12.64 -11.80 -1.91
CA LEU A 131 11.86 -10.68 -1.36
C LEU A 131 11.12 -9.91 -2.45
N GLY A 132 11.83 -9.58 -3.55
CA GLY A 132 11.34 -8.74 -4.63
C GLY A 132 10.92 -7.33 -4.19
N TYR A 133 10.29 -6.57 -5.11
CA TYR A 133 10.05 -5.12 -4.93
C TYR A 133 8.67 -4.67 -5.39
N GLY A 134 8.20 -3.54 -4.84
CA GLY A 134 6.98 -2.87 -5.29
C GLY A 134 5.70 -3.59 -4.85
N LEU A 135 4.58 -3.27 -5.52
CA LEU A 135 3.27 -3.82 -5.16
C LEU A 135 3.23 -5.34 -5.25
N TYR A 136 2.62 -5.93 -4.24
CA TYR A 136 2.30 -7.36 -4.22
C TYR A 136 0.83 -7.57 -4.63
N PHE A 137 0.62 -8.55 -5.50
CA PHE A 137 -0.69 -8.97 -5.98
C PHE A 137 -0.86 -10.47 -5.76
N ASN A 138 -2.03 -10.87 -5.29
CA ASN A 138 -2.37 -12.28 -5.15
C ASN A 138 -2.61 -12.95 -6.51
N ASP A 139 -3.11 -12.17 -7.47
CA ASP A 139 -3.48 -12.62 -8.81
C ASP A 139 -3.05 -11.59 -9.85
N GLU A 140 -2.46 -12.10 -10.91
CA GLU A 140 -2.01 -11.38 -12.09
C GLU A 140 -3.18 -10.72 -12.85
N ALA A 141 -4.37 -11.34 -12.83
CA ALA A 141 -5.57 -10.74 -13.42
C ALA A 141 -6.00 -9.48 -12.68
N VAL A 142 -5.90 -9.46 -11.34
CA VAL A 142 -6.15 -8.27 -10.51
C VAL A 142 -5.15 -7.18 -10.83
N ARG A 143 -3.85 -7.53 -10.91
CA ARG A 143 -2.78 -6.59 -11.30
C ARG A 143 -3.08 -5.89 -12.63
N LYS A 144 -3.36 -6.66 -13.68
CA LYS A 144 -3.65 -6.12 -15.02
C LYS A 144 -4.90 -5.26 -15.02
N ARG A 145 -5.95 -5.69 -14.31
CA ARG A 145 -7.20 -4.93 -14.19
C ARG A 145 -6.96 -3.58 -13.51
N GLU A 146 -6.29 -3.57 -12.36
CA GLU A 146 -6.04 -2.36 -11.58
C GLU A 146 -5.16 -1.35 -12.31
N LEU A 147 -4.09 -1.81 -12.98
CA LEU A 147 -3.26 -0.96 -13.85
C LEU A 147 -4.07 -0.34 -14.98
N ARG A 148 -4.87 -1.14 -15.70
CA ARG A 148 -5.69 -0.65 -16.82
C ARG A 148 -6.67 0.44 -16.38
N MET A 149 -7.29 0.29 -15.21
CA MET A 149 -8.28 1.24 -14.70
C MET A 149 -7.65 2.55 -14.21
N ASN A 150 -6.42 2.50 -13.70
CA ASN A 150 -5.71 3.66 -13.20
C ASN A 150 -4.79 4.34 -14.23
N LYS A 151 -4.57 3.73 -15.40
CA LYS A 151 -3.67 4.24 -16.45
C LYS A 151 -3.85 5.74 -16.72
N ALA A 152 -5.06 6.20 -17.03
CA ALA A 152 -5.30 7.61 -17.34
C ALA A 152 -4.97 8.55 -16.16
N ARG A 153 -5.23 8.11 -14.92
CA ARG A 153 -4.91 8.87 -13.71
C ARG A 153 -3.41 8.97 -13.48
N ILE A 154 -2.72 7.86 -13.67
CA ILE A 154 -1.27 7.77 -13.55
C ILE A 154 -0.63 8.70 -14.58
N GLU A 155 -1.02 8.62 -15.84
CA GLU A 155 -0.48 9.48 -16.89
C GLU A 155 -0.74 10.97 -16.66
N GLY A 156 -1.93 11.32 -16.15
CA GLY A 156 -2.23 12.70 -15.75
C GLY A 156 -1.37 13.15 -14.57
N TRP A 157 -1.31 12.35 -13.48
CA TRP A 157 -0.56 12.69 -12.28
C TRP A 157 0.93 12.87 -12.57
N ARG A 158 1.52 12.03 -13.43
CA ARG A 158 2.94 12.11 -13.83
C ARG A 158 3.35 13.45 -14.45
N GLN A 159 2.40 14.22 -14.97
CA GLN A 159 2.63 15.54 -15.58
C GLN A 159 2.50 16.70 -14.58
N THR A 160 2.17 16.41 -13.32
CA THR A 160 1.92 17.43 -12.28
C THR A 160 3.17 17.78 -11.49
N ASP A 161 3.18 18.98 -10.88
CA ASP A 161 4.19 19.34 -9.89
C ASP A 161 4.20 18.40 -8.68
N ALA A 162 3.04 17.85 -8.28
CA ALA A 162 2.94 16.89 -7.19
C ALA A 162 3.74 15.62 -7.46
N TYR A 163 3.77 15.13 -8.70
CA TYR A 163 4.63 14.01 -9.08
C TYR A 163 6.12 14.38 -8.94
N ARG A 164 6.52 15.56 -9.44
CA ARG A 164 7.90 16.04 -9.33
C ARG A 164 8.35 16.15 -7.86
N TYR A 165 7.53 16.74 -7.00
CA TYR A 165 7.84 16.82 -5.57
C TYR A 165 7.92 15.44 -4.92
N TYR A 166 7.02 14.52 -5.30
CA TYR A 166 7.09 13.15 -4.79
C TYR A 166 8.38 12.43 -5.22
N VAL A 167 8.86 12.65 -6.46
CA VAL A 167 10.16 12.11 -6.90
C VAL A 167 11.28 12.63 -6.00
N GLU A 168 11.34 13.94 -5.75
CA GLU A 168 12.35 14.56 -4.88
C GLU A 168 12.30 13.97 -3.45
N ASP A 169 11.12 13.89 -2.86
CA ASP A 169 10.89 13.32 -1.52
C ASP A 169 11.26 11.83 -1.45
N PHE A 170 10.92 11.06 -2.49
CA PHE A 170 11.22 9.64 -2.55
C PHE A 170 12.73 9.39 -2.64
N GLN A 171 13.46 10.18 -3.43
CA GLN A 171 14.92 10.09 -3.50
C GLN A 171 15.56 10.46 -2.15
N ALA A 172 15.10 11.54 -1.51
CA ALA A 172 15.54 11.89 -0.17
C ALA A 172 15.29 10.74 0.83
N HIS A 173 14.10 10.14 0.80
CA HIS A 173 13.75 9.00 1.63
C HIS A 173 14.67 7.79 1.40
N LEU A 174 15.03 7.47 0.15
CA LEU A 174 15.97 6.37 -0.15
C LEU A 174 17.34 6.59 0.48
N HIS A 175 17.79 7.84 0.62
CA HIS A 175 19.06 8.19 1.24
C HIS A 175 19.01 8.24 2.78
N THR A 176 17.87 8.60 3.37
CA THR A 176 17.76 8.81 4.83
C THR A 176 17.13 7.64 5.58
N ARG A 177 16.51 6.67 4.89
CA ARG A 177 15.87 5.52 5.55
C ARG A 177 16.89 4.64 6.28
N SER A 178 16.51 4.13 7.46
CA SER A 178 17.29 3.16 8.21
C SER A 178 17.19 1.76 7.60
N ILE A 179 15.99 1.36 7.16
CA ILE A 179 15.77 0.09 6.47
C ILE A 179 16.02 0.25 4.96
N ASN A 180 17.19 -0.17 4.48
CA ASN A 180 17.61 0.01 3.09
C ASN A 180 17.67 -1.27 2.24
N ALA A 181 17.67 -2.47 2.83
CA ALA A 181 17.77 -3.75 2.13
C ALA A 181 16.43 -4.53 2.09
N LEU A 182 15.31 -3.86 2.34
CA LEU A 182 14.00 -4.50 2.46
C LEU A 182 12.87 -3.56 2.06
N ASP A 183 12.02 -3.98 1.11
CA ASP A 183 10.69 -3.37 0.91
C ASP A 183 9.72 -3.95 1.94
N VAL A 184 9.68 -3.34 3.13
CA VAL A 184 8.89 -3.82 4.28
C VAL A 184 7.41 -3.95 3.92
N GLN A 185 6.82 -2.92 3.31
CA GLN A 185 5.42 -2.91 2.94
C GLN A 185 5.05 -4.10 2.05
N ARG A 186 5.90 -4.45 1.07
CA ARG A 186 5.70 -5.63 0.23
C ARG A 186 5.68 -6.91 1.06
N GLN A 187 6.66 -7.09 1.94
CA GLN A 187 6.76 -8.33 2.74
C GLN A 187 5.59 -8.46 3.73
N VAL A 188 5.16 -7.36 4.35
CA VAL A 188 3.98 -7.35 5.22
C VAL A 188 2.72 -7.76 4.43
N MET A 189 2.56 -7.27 3.20
CA MET A 189 1.43 -7.68 2.34
C MET A 189 1.51 -9.16 1.94
N LYS A 190 2.71 -9.71 1.69
CA LYS A 190 2.91 -11.15 1.46
C LYS A 190 2.46 -11.96 2.67
N LEU A 191 2.93 -11.59 3.87
CA LEU A 191 2.61 -12.32 5.12
C LEU A 191 1.12 -12.24 5.50
N ARG A 192 0.43 -11.16 5.14
CA ARG A 192 -1.02 -11.01 5.34
C ARG A 192 -1.85 -11.71 4.27
N SER A 193 -1.22 -12.14 3.18
CA SER A 193 -1.93 -12.81 2.09
C SER A 193 -2.37 -14.22 2.50
N PRO A 194 -3.56 -14.67 2.06
CA PRO A 194 -3.93 -16.08 2.19
C PRO A 194 -3.11 -17.01 1.27
N ARG A 195 -2.30 -16.46 0.35
CA ARG A 195 -1.45 -17.26 -0.53
C ARG A 195 -0.33 -17.93 0.26
N ALA A 196 -0.21 -19.24 0.11
CA ALA A 196 0.93 -19.99 0.65
C ALA A 196 2.25 -19.50 0.01
N LEU A 197 3.18 -19.09 0.86
CA LEU A 197 4.55 -18.75 0.50
C LEU A 197 5.43 -20.00 0.65
N SER A 198 6.53 -20.08 -0.11
CA SER A 198 7.49 -21.17 0.10
C SER A 198 8.22 -21.01 1.44
N ASN A 199 8.80 -22.10 1.94
CA ASN A 199 9.62 -22.04 3.15
C ASN A 199 10.79 -21.06 2.99
N ASP A 200 11.49 -21.11 1.86
CA ASP A 200 12.62 -20.23 1.55
C ASP A 200 12.20 -18.76 1.50
N GLU A 201 11.00 -18.46 0.97
CA GLU A 201 10.47 -17.10 0.94
C GLU A 201 10.15 -16.57 2.34
N ILE A 202 9.54 -17.39 3.21
CA ILE A 202 9.21 -16.97 4.57
C ILE A 202 10.50 -16.79 5.38
N GLU A 203 11.44 -17.71 5.26
CA GLU A 203 12.74 -17.63 5.94
C GLU A 203 13.49 -16.35 5.54
N ALA A 204 13.57 -16.06 4.24
CA ALA A 204 14.17 -14.83 3.73
C ALA A 204 13.48 -13.57 4.26
N ILE A 205 12.14 -13.55 4.36
CA ILE A 205 11.38 -12.42 4.91
C ILE A 205 11.74 -12.19 6.38
N ILE A 206 11.70 -13.25 7.19
CA ILE A 206 11.98 -13.14 8.63
C ILE A 206 13.43 -12.73 8.87
N GLU A 207 14.38 -13.33 8.15
CA GLU A 207 15.79 -12.97 8.25
C GLU A 207 16.06 -11.52 7.83
N ALA A 208 15.43 -11.05 6.75
CA ALA A 208 15.56 -9.66 6.31
C ALA A 208 14.95 -8.68 7.32
N MET A 209 13.81 -9.02 7.95
CA MET A 209 13.21 -8.21 9.01
C MET A 209 14.09 -8.17 10.27
N LEU A 210 14.69 -9.29 10.67
CA LEU A 210 15.67 -9.37 11.77
C LEU A 210 16.91 -8.53 11.51
N ARG A 211 17.45 -8.55 10.28
CA ARG A 211 18.58 -7.68 9.90
C ARG A 211 18.19 -6.20 9.92
N SER A 212 16.92 -5.89 9.69
CA SER A 212 16.39 -4.54 9.61
C SER A 212 15.86 -3.99 10.94
N SER A 213 15.75 -4.82 11.99
CA SER A 213 15.17 -4.44 13.30
C SER A 213 16.07 -3.54 14.15
N CYS A 214 17.23 -3.10 13.65
CA CYS A 214 18.05 -2.08 14.32
C CYS A 214 17.27 -0.77 14.57
N ASP A 215 16.23 -0.49 13.76
CA ASP A 215 15.27 0.60 13.96
C ASP A 215 13.84 0.06 14.09
N ASP A 216 13.53 -0.50 15.26
CA ASP A 216 12.22 -1.08 15.59
C ASP A 216 11.06 -0.09 15.34
N ALA A 217 11.27 1.22 15.53
CA ALA A 217 10.19 2.20 15.37
C ALA A 217 9.74 2.32 13.91
N GLN A 218 10.70 2.35 12.96
CA GLN A 218 10.37 2.35 11.54
C GLN A 218 9.67 1.04 11.15
N LEU A 219 10.19 -0.12 11.59
CA LEU A 219 9.60 -1.42 11.26
C LEU A 219 8.16 -1.55 11.81
N LEU A 220 7.93 -1.16 13.06
CA LEU A 220 6.62 -1.20 13.71
C LEU A 220 5.58 -0.32 13.01
N SER A 221 5.99 0.77 12.35
CA SER A 221 5.08 1.64 11.60
C SER A 221 4.37 0.93 10.44
N TYR A 222 4.97 -0.15 9.91
CA TYR A 222 4.36 -1.00 8.86
C TYR A 222 3.37 -2.04 9.42
N PHE A 223 3.21 -2.14 10.74
CA PHE A 223 2.29 -3.06 11.40
C PHE A 223 1.20 -2.32 12.18
N PRO A 224 0.40 -1.44 11.56
CA PRO A 224 -0.60 -0.68 12.30
C PRO A 224 -1.67 -1.61 12.90
N GLN A 225 -2.12 -1.30 14.12
CA GLN A 225 -3.02 -2.18 14.89
C GLN A 225 -4.37 -2.42 14.20
N ASN A 226 -4.88 -1.42 13.46
CA ASN A 226 -6.12 -1.54 12.68
C ASN A 226 -6.02 -2.52 11.50
N GLN A 227 -4.81 -2.89 11.08
CA GLN A 227 -4.56 -3.89 10.03
C GLN A 227 -4.06 -5.23 10.62
N GLY A 228 -4.43 -5.52 11.87
CA GLY A 228 -4.07 -6.76 12.57
C GLY A 228 -2.70 -6.72 13.25
N GLY A 229 -1.99 -5.59 13.23
CA GLY A 229 -0.72 -5.43 13.93
C GLY A 229 0.30 -6.51 13.57
N LEU A 230 0.94 -7.09 14.60
CA LEU A 230 1.94 -8.15 14.47
C LEU A 230 1.36 -9.54 14.20
N GLN A 231 0.04 -9.67 14.00
CA GLN A 231 -0.61 -10.98 13.83
C GLN A 231 -0.06 -11.77 12.63
N ALA A 232 0.28 -11.09 11.54
CA ALA A 232 0.87 -11.72 10.36
C ALA A 232 2.21 -12.41 10.70
N LEU A 233 3.06 -11.76 11.50
CA LEU A 233 4.31 -12.35 11.99
C LEU A 233 4.04 -13.45 13.01
N ALA A 234 3.15 -13.21 13.97
CA ALA A 234 2.84 -14.18 15.02
C ALA A 234 2.25 -15.49 14.48
N THR A 235 1.60 -15.46 13.32
CA THR A 235 1.09 -16.67 12.66
C THR A 235 2.24 -17.60 12.24
N CYS A 236 3.41 -17.06 11.91
CA CYS A 236 4.60 -17.83 11.55
C CYS A 236 5.21 -18.61 12.75
N LEU A 237 4.78 -18.35 14.00
CA LEU A 237 5.15 -19.17 15.16
C LEU A 237 4.64 -20.61 15.04
N PHE A 238 3.64 -20.86 14.18
CA PHE A 238 3.10 -22.20 13.92
C PHE A 238 3.64 -22.83 12.62
N HIS A 239 4.63 -22.20 11.99
CA HIS A 239 5.20 -22.69 10.74
C HIS A 239 5.90 -24.05 10.93
N ALA A 240 5.92 -24.89 9.89
CA ALA A 240 6.52 -26.23 9.97
C ALA A 240 8.05 -26.19 10.16
N SER A 241 8.72 -25.22 9.53
CA SER A 241 10.18 -25.04 9.67
C SER A 241 10.55 -24.50 11.07
N PRO A 242 11.46 -25.17 11.80
CA PRO A 242 11.95 -24.68 13.09
C PRO A 242 12.70 -23.35 12.96
N ILE A 243 13.46 -23.17 11.88
CA ILE A 243 14.25 -21.96 11.62
C ILE A 243 13.33 -20.73 11.54
N VAL A 244 12.21 -20.86 10.85
CA VAL A 244 11.19 -19.79 10.76
C VAL A 244 10.61 -19.48 12.13
N ARG A 245 10.28 -20.51 12.94
CA ARG A 245 9.70 -20.28 14.27
C ARG A 245 10.69 -19.56 15.20
N GLU A 246 11.94 -19.99 15.23
CA GLU A 246 13.02 -19.38 16.00
C GLU A 246 13.27 -17.93 15.55
N GLY A 247 13.37 -17.69 14.24
CA GLY A 247 13.54 -16.34 13.70
C GLY A 247 12.41 -15.39 14.08
N VAL A 248 11.15 -15.87 14.09
CA VAL A 248 10.00 -15.05 14.51
C VAL A 248 10.03 -14.78 16.01
N VAL A 249 10.45 -15.75 16.83
CA VAL A 249 10.62 -15.55 18.28
C VAL A 249 11.68 -14.48 18.53
N MET A 250 12.85 -14.60 17.91
CA MET A 250 13.91 -13.60 17.99
C MET A 250 13.43 -12.20 17.57
N LEU A 251 12.67 -12.13 16.46
CA LEU A 251 12.16 -10.86 15.95
C LEU A 251 11.18 -10.21 16.94
N LEU A 252 10.24 -10.98 17.46
CA LEU A 252 9.28 -10.48 18.45
C LEU A 252 9.96 -10.07 19.76
N GLN A 253 11.02 -10.77 20.18
CA GLN A 253 11.84 -10.38 21.32
C GLN A 253 12.57 -9.06 21.09
N GLN A 254 13.20 -8.89 19.92
CA GLN A 254 13.84 -7.63 19.55
C GLN A 254 12.83 -6.48 19.55
N LEU A 255 11.69 -6.65 18.90
CA LEU A 255 10.62 -5.65 18.90
C LEU A 255 10.13 -5.30 20.32
N CYS A 256 10.13 -6.26 21.26
CA CYS A 256 9.76 -6.01 22.66
C CYS A 256 10.76 -5.13 23.42
N MET A 257 11.98 -4.93 22.91
CA MET A 257 12.93 -3.96 23.48
C MET A 257 12.40 -2.53 23.34
N ASN A 258 11.57 -2.27 22.32
CA ASN A 258 10.84 -1.03 22.16
C ASN A 258 9.52 -1.06 22.96
N PRO A 259 9.18 -0.04 23.78
CA PRO A 259 7.91 0.02 24.51
C PRO A 259 6.66 -0.13 23.63
N ASN A 260 6.70 0.40 22.40
CA ASN A 260 5.60 0.26 21.44
C ASN A 260 5.49 -1.18 20.92
N GLY A 261 6.62 -1.81 20.61
CA GLY A 261 6.65 -3.20 20.16
C GLY A 261 6.17 -4.15 21.25
N TYR A 262 6.59 -3.93 22.50
CA TYR A 262 6.09 -4.67 23.67
C TYR A 262 4.56 -4.59 23.77
N ARG A 263 3.97 -3.39 23.68
CA ARG A 263 2.51 -3.20 23.68
C ARG A 263 1.83 -3.91 22.51
N MET A 264 2.43 -3.87 21.32
CA MET A 264 1.89 -4.55 20.15
C MET A 264 1.90 -6.07 20.27
N VAL A 265 2.92 -6.65 20.92
CA VAL A 265 2.96 -8.08 21.25
C VAL A 265 1.90 -8.42 22.30
N GLN A 266 1.65 -7.55 23.29
CA GLN A 266 0.55 -7.74 24.25
C GLN A 266 -0.84 -7.72 23.59
N CYS A 267 -1.01 -6.97 22.51
CA CYS A 267 -2.25 -6.94 21.72
C CYS A 267 -2.49 -8.21 20.88
N LEU A 268 -1.52 -9.12 20.79
CA LEU A 268 -1.72 -10.40 20.12
C LEU A 268 -2.79 -11.23 20.85
N ASN A 269 -3.54 -12.02 20.07
CA ASN A 269 -4.52 -12.94 20.62
C ASN A 269 -3.87 -13.97 21.57
N ARG A 270 -4.67 -14.59 22.43
CA ARG A 270 -4.17 -15.50 23.47
C ARG A 270 -3.39 -16.69 22.89
N TYR A 271 -3.81 -17.21 21.74
CA TYR A 271 -3.13 -18.34 21.07
C TYR A 271 -1.71 -17.98 20.63
N HIS A 272 -1.55 -16.84 19.97
CA HIS A 272 -0.24 -16.33 19.56
C HIS A 272 0.68 -16.06 20.76
N ARG A 273 0.15 -15.44 21.82
CA ARG A 273 0.95 -15.17 23.03
C ARG A 273 1.44 -16.46 23.70
N LEU A 274 0.56 -17.46 23.87
CA LEU A 274 0.95 -18.75 24.44
C LEU A 274 1.99 -19.49 23.58
N ALA A 275 1.87 -19.40 22.25
CA ALA A 275 2.86 -19.98 21.34
C ALA A 275 4.23 -19.30 21.47
N PHE A 276 4.23 -17.96 21.54
CA PHE A 276 5.44 -17.17 21.75
C PHE A 276 6.12 -17.51 23.08
N ASP A 277 5.38 -17.47 24.20
CA ASP A 277 5.89 -17.79 25.54
C ASP A 277 6.47 -19.21 25.59
N ARG A 278 5.79 -20.19 24.96
CA ARG A 278 6.24 -21.58 24.92
C ARG A 278 7.54 -21.74 24.13
N LEU A 279 7.63 -21.15 22.94
CA LEU A 279 8.82 -21.27 22.09
C LEU A 279 10.02 -20.55 22.72
N GLN A 280 9.81 -19.37 23.29
CA GLN A 280 10.85 -18.62 24.02
C GLN A 280 11.42 -19.43 25.20
N SER A 281 10.57 -20.15 25.94
CA SER A 281 11.03 -21.01 27.06
C SER A 281 11.82 -22.24 26.61
N THR A 282 11.75 -22.60 25.32
CA THR A 282 12.47 -23.74 24.74
C THR A 282 13.88 -23.33 24.29
N GLU A 283 14.07 -22.10 23.83
CA GLU A 283 15.39 -21.54 23.45
C GLU A 283 16.29 -21.23 24.64
N THR A 284 15.72 -21.01 25.83
CA THR A 284 16.46 -20.66 27.05
C THR A 284 17.00 -21.89 27.81
N LYS A 285 16.79 -23.11 27.30
CA LYS A 285 17.27 -24.37 27.86
C LYS A 285 18.36 -24.98 26.98
#